data_AF-A0A2P4QK59-F1
#
_entry.id   AF-A0A2P4QK59-F1
#
_cell.length_a   1.000
_cell.length_b   1.000
_cell.length_c   1.000
_cell.angle_alpha   90.00
_cell.angle_beta   90.00
_cell.angle_gamma   90.00
#
_symmetry.space_group_name_H-M   'P 1'
#
loop_
_entity.id
_entity.type
_entity.pdbx_description
1 polymer ?
#
loop_
_entity_poly.entity_id
_entity_poly.type
_entity_poly.pdbx_seq_one_letter_code
_entity_poly.pdbx_strand_id
1 'polypeptide(L)'
;MGSLFLSDSIKPESKLTVDALKSMGLKVSMITADQKLTAQSIASKCGIDVVYSQLSSKGKLNIIQSLQLSNEIVAMVGNADDTNDSLALSKADISISLSSLTTDYNMDYSADIMFMNGNLLTDIISLFDFLRKLFNRMKYNFIYIGLCNLLSIPINLLLLLLGFYLNPILAVIFIYLISLPVVFSNLLLKSWEKPLWIRISEDNVVKLENRKNYMPVNISNSNRLIDWFRNKKLKLMETMFGTCNDSRVENENIIRV
;
A
#
# COMPACT_ATOMS: atom_id res chain seq x y z
N MET A 1 -23.65 -37.04 -18.49
CA MET A 1 -23.13 -35.69 -18.82
C MET A 1 -23.08 -34.91 -17.52
N GLY A 2 -21.93 -34.89 -16.86
CA GLY A 2 -21.73 -34.12 -15.63
C GLY A 2 -20.88 -32.89 -15.93
N SER A 3 -21.30 -31.72 -15.46
CA SER A 3 -20.52 -30.49 -15.53
C SER A 3 -19.80 -30.27 -14.19
N LEU A 4 -18.47 -30.23 -14.21
CA LEU A 4 -17.66 -29.77 -13.08
C LEU A 4 -17.52 -28.25 -13.16
N PHE A 5 -17.88 -27.55 -12.08
CA PHE A 5 -17.69 -26.12 -11.93
C PHE A 5 -16.62 -25.86 -10.88
N LEU A 6 -15.52 -25.23 -11.29
CA LEU A 6 -14.50 -24.71 -10.40
C LEU A 6 -14.69 -23.19 -10.34
N SER A 7 -14.96 -22.65 -9.15
CA SER A 7 -15.11 -21.21 -8.93
C SER A 7 -14.01 -20.77 -7.97
N ASP A 8 -13.22 -19.79 -8.38
CA ASP A 8 -12.29 -19.15 -7.48
C ASP A 8 -13.04 -18.30 -6.44
N SER A 9 -12.51 -18.26 -5.22
CA SER A 9 -13.14 -17.56 -4.11
C SER A 9 -12.74 -16.09 -4.11
N ILE A 10 -13.73 -15.19 -4.09
CA ILE A 10 -13.47 -13.76 -4.02
C ILE A 10 -12.98 -13.42 -2.62
N LYS A 11 -11.83 -12.74 -2.50
CA LYS A 11 -11.35 -12.24 -1.22
C LYS A 11 -12.37 -11.25 -0.63
N PRO A 12 -12.70 -11.33 0.67
CA PRO A 12 -13.73 -10.48 1.29
C PRO A 12 -13.41 -8.99 1.19
N GLU A 13 -12.13 -8.63 1.11
CA GLU A 13 -11.65 -7.25 1.00
C GLU A 13 -11.75 -6.66 -0.42
N SER A 14 -12.03 -7.48 -1.43
CA SER A 14 -11.97 -7.06 -2.85
C SER A 14 -12.91 -5.89 -3.11
N LYS A 15 -14.17 -6.00 -2.64
CA LYS A 15 -15.17 -4.96 -2.84
C LYS A 15 -14.77 -3.65 -2.17
N LEU A 16 -14.34 -3.72 -0.91
CA LEU A 16 -13.86 -2.54 -0.16
C LEU A 16 -12.68 -1.86 -0.87
N THR A 17 -11.77 -2.66 -1.43
CA THR A 17 -10.59 -2.16 -2.13
C THR A 17 -10.96 -1.45 -3.42
N VAL A 18 -11.85 -2.03 -4.24
CA VAL A 18 -12.34 -1.40 -5.47
C VAL A 18 -13.08 -0.10 -5.16
N ASP A 19 -13.99 -0.12 -4.19
CA ASP A 19 -14.74 1.07 -3.78
C ASP A 19 -13.80 2.19 -3.28
N ALA A 20 -12.77 1.84 -2.49
CA ALA A 20 -11.78 2.80 -2.00
C ALA A 20 -10.94 3.39 -3.14
N LEU A 21 -10.46 2.57 -4.07
CA LEU A 21 -9.70 3.04 -5.25
C LEU A 21 -10.55 3.96 -6.12
N LYS A 22 -11.83 3.64 -6.33
CA LYS A 22 -12.78 4.52 -7.02
C LYS A 22 -12.98 5.85 -6.28
N SER A 23 -13.10 5.82 -4.94
CA SER A 23 -13.20 7.04 -4.12
C SER A 23 -11.95 7.93 -4.19
N MET A 24 -10.78 7.34 -4.48
CA MET A 24 -9.54 8.06 -4.75
C MET A 24 -9.48 8.67 -6.15
N GLY A 25 -10.48 8.42 -7.01
CA GLY A 25 -10.57 8.90 -8.39
C GLY A 25 -9.89 8.00 -9.41
N LEU A 26 -9.54 6.75 -9.04
CA LEU A 26 -8.90 5.79 -9.93
C LEU A 26 -9.95 4.96 -10.68
N LYS A 27 -9.72 4.72 -11.97
CA LYS A 27 -10.51 3.78 -12.76
C LYS A 27 -10.02 2.36 -12.48
N VAL A 28 -10.94 1.46 -12.17
CA VAL A 28 -10.62 0.05 -11.89
C VAL A 28 -11.27 -0.82 -12.97
N SER A 29 -10.46 -1.62 -13.64
CA SER A 29 -10.90 -2.61 -14.63
C SER A 29 -10.36 -4.00 -14.29
N MET A 30 -11.14 -5.04 -14.58
CA MET A 30 -10.73 -6.43 -14.41
C MET A 30 -10.24 -7.01 -15.74
N ILE A 31 -9.12 -7.72 -15.70
CA ILE A 31 -8.56 -8.46 -16.84
C ILE A 31 -8.48 -9.93 -16.43
N THR A 32 -9.13 -10.83 -17.18
CA THR A 32 -9.13 -12.27 -16.90
C THR A 32 -9.16 -13.12 -18.17
N ALA A 33 -8.64 -14.34 -18.07
CA ALA A 33 -8.76 -15.38 -19.09
C ALA A 33 -10.09 -16.16 -19.00
N ASP A 34 -10.86 -15.97 -17.92
CA ASP A 34 -12.11 -16.68 -17.68
C ASP A 34 -13.19 -16.34 -18.70
N GLN A 35 -14.21 -17.21 -18.74
CA GLN A 35 -15.42 -16.97 -19.52
C GLN A 35 -16.14 -15.70 -19.06
N LYS A 36 -16.75 -15.01 -20.03
CA LYS A 36 -17.42 -13.73 -19.82
C LYS A 36 -18.47 -13.76 -18.70
N LEU A 37 -19.26 -14.83 -18.61
CA LEU A 37 -20.30 -14.96 -17.58
C LEU A 37 -19.71 -15.00 -16.15
N THR A 38 -18.65 -15.79 -15.96
CA THR A 38 -17.95 -15.90 -14.66
C THR A 38 -17.28 -14.59 -14.30
N ALA A 39 -16.56 -13.99 -15.26
CA ALA A 39 -15.87 -12.71 -15.07
C ALA A 39 -16.83 -11.57 -14.70
N GLN A 40 -17.97 -11.47 -15.39
CA GLN A 40 -18.99 -10.46 -15.07
C GLN A 40 -19.64 -10.70 -13.71
N SER A 41 -19.90 -11.95 -13.34
CA SER A 41 -20.43 -12.29 -12.02
C SER A 41 -19.46 -11.88 -10.91
N ILE A 42 -18.16 -12.16 -11.05
CA ILE A 42 -17.13 -11.75 -10.09
C ILE A 42 -17.00 -10.22 -10.04
N ALA A 43 -16.93 -9.57 -11.20
CA ALA A 43 -16.82 -8.12 -11.30
C ALA A 43 -18.00 -7.40 -10.65
N SER A 44 -19.23 -7.86 -10.88
CA SER A 44 -20.43 -7.29 -10.26
C SER A 44 -20.42 -7.40 -8.73
N LYS A 45 -19.92 -8.52 -8.18
CA LYS A 45 -19.76 -8.69 -6.72
C LYS A 45 -18.71 -7.74 -6.14
N CYS A 46 -17.64 -7.49 -6.88
CA CYS A 46 -16.56 -6.57 -6.48
C CYS A 46 -16.86 -5.09 -6.79
N GLY A 47 -17.91 -4.77 -7.55
CA GLY A 47 -18.23 -3.41 -7.98
C GLY A 47 -17.32 -2.88 -9.09
N ILE A 48 -16.86 -3.72 -10.02
CA ILE A 48 -15.99 -3.33 -11.14
C ILE A 48 -16.83 -3.09 -12.40
N ASP A 49 -16.65 -1.93 -13.04
CA ASP A 49 -17.51 -1.51 -14.17
C ASP A 49 -17.03 -2.06 -15.52
N VAL A 50 -15.70 -2.13 -15.72
CA VAL A 50 -15.09 -2.54 -16.98
C VAL A 50 -14.39 -3.89 -16.80
N VAL A 51 -14.75 -4.86 -17.64
CA VAL A 51 -14.21 -6.23 -17.58
C VAL A 51 -13.76 -6.66 -18.96
N TYR A 52 -12.50 -7.06 -19.06
CA TYR A 52 -11.93 -7.72 -20.23
C TYR A 52 -11.73 -9.21 -19.90
N SER A 53 -12.57 -10.06 -20.51
CA SER A 53 -12.60 -11.50 -20.29
C SER A 53 -12.15 -12.28 -21.52
N GLN A 54 -11.89 -13.58 -21.39
CA GLN A 54 -11.49 -14.47 -22.49
C GLN A 54 -10.21 -14.03 -23.21
N LEU A 55 -9.28 -13.43 -22.47
CA LEU A 55 -8.01 -12.95 -23.02
C LEU A 55 -6.91 -13.99 -22.93
N SER A 56 -6.14 -14.12 -24.02
CA SER A 56 -4.84 -14.78 -23.98
C SER A 56 -3.79 -13.88 -23.35
N SER A 57 -2.61 -14.40 -23.01
CA SER A 57 -1.49 -13.61 -22.44
C SER A 57 -1.10 -12.44 -23.35
N LYS A 58 -1.10 -12.65 -24.68
CA LYS A 58 -0.93 -11.58 -25.67
C LYS A 58 -2.11 -10.58 -25.69
N GLY A 59 -3.33 -11.08 -25.47
CA GLY A 59 -4.52 -10.24 -25.30
C GLY A 59 -4.41 -9.29 -24.12
N LYS A 60 -3.91 -9.75 -22.96
CA LYS A 60 -3.66 -8.90 -21.78
C LYS A 60 -2.69 -7.76 -22.11
N LEU A 61 -1.59 -8.06 -22.80
CA LEU A 61 -0.60 -7.06 -23.24
C LEU A 61 -1.21 -6.01 -24.17
N ASN A 62 -2.04 -6.44 -25.14
CA ASN A 62 -2.68 -5.53 -26.08
C ASN A 62 -3.65 -4.56 -25.37
N ILE A 63 -4.36 -5.02 -24.33
CA ILE A 63 -5.25 -4.17 -23.53
C ILE A 63 -4.45 -3.14 -22.74
N ILE A 64 -3.34 -3.54 -22.12
CA ILE A 64 -2.47 -2.59 -21.39
C ILE A 64 -1.93 -1.53 -22.36
N GLN A 65 -1.47 -1.96 -23.53
CA GLN A 65 -0.97 -1.05 -24.55
C GLN A 65 -2.06 -0.12 -25.10
N SER A 66 -3.29 -0.59 -25.29
CA SER A 66 -4.38 0.27 -25.77
C SER A 66 -4.77 1.32 -24.73
N LEU A 67 -4.75 0.98 -23.43
CA LEU A 67 -4.96 1.92 -22.35
C LEU A 67 -3.82 2.95 -22.26
N GLN A 68 -2.56 2.52 -22.37
CA GLN A 68 -1.40 3.41 -22.42
C GLN A 68 -1.48 4.39 -23.60
N LEU A 69 -1.91 3.92 -24.79
CA LEU A 69 -2.12 4.77 -25.97
C LEU A 69 -3.24 5.79 -25.80
N SER A 70 -4.17 5.57 -24.86
CA SER A 70 -5.21 6.53 -24.51
C SER A 70 -4.76 7.60 -23.50
N ASN A 71 -3.44 7.73 -23.27
CA ASN A 71 -2.83 8.61 -22.27
C ASN A 71 -3.24 8.28 -20.81
N GLU A 72 -3.64 7.03 -20.55
CA GLU A 72 -3.85 6.55 -19.18
C GLU A 72 -2.54 5.94 -18.64
N ILE A 73 -2.24 6.21 -17.37
CA ILE A 73 -1.14 5.53 -16.66
C ILE A 73 -1.71 4.25 -16.07
N VAL A 74 -1.17 3.10 -16.49
CA VAL A 74 -1.71 1.79 -16.15
C VAL A 74 -0.91 1.17 -15.02
N ALA A 75 -1.57 0.96 -13.87
CA ALA A 75 -1.06 0.14 -12.79
C ALA A 75 -1.65 -1.27 -12.89
N MET A 76 -0.82 -2.29 -13.05
CA MET A 76 -1.26 -3.68 -13.07
C MET A 76 -1.01 -4.34 -11.71
N VAL A 77 -2.06 -4.99 -11.20
CA VAL A 77 -2.01 -5.79 -9.98
C VAL A 77 -2.21 -7.26 -10.38
N GLY A 78 -1.27 -8.13 -10.01
CA GLY A 78 -1.33 -9.55 -10.39
C GLY A 78 -0.45 -10.43 -9.51
N ASN A 79 -0.37 -11.71 -9.84
CA ASN A 79 0.58 -12.61 -9.20
C ASN A 79 1.83 -12.73 -10.07
N ALA A 80 3.01 -12.41 -9.51
CA ALA A 80 4.27 -12.54 -10.23
C ALA A 80 4.62 -14.01 -10.56
N ASP A 81 4.08 -14.97 -9.81
CA ASP A 81 4.34 -16.40 -10.01
C ASP A 81 3.64 -16.95 -11.26
N ASP A 82 2.57 -16.30 -11.72
CA ASP A 82 1.88 -16.70 -12.95
C ASP A 82 2.59 -16.09 -14.15
N THR A 83 3.23 -16.95 -14.95
CA THR A 83 3.88 -16.60 -16.21
C THR A 83 3.01 -15.78 -17.17
N ASN A 84 1.68 -15.91 -17.10
CA ASN A 84 0.78 -15.12 -17.92
C ASN A 84 0.58 -13.69 -17.41
N ASP A 85 0.64 -13.50 -16.08
CA ASP A 85 0.51 -12.20 -15.44
C ASP A 85 1.85 -11.47 -15.38
N SER A 86 2.98 -12.18 -15.26
CA SER A 86 4.32 -11.57 -15.21
C SER A 86 4.66 -10.77 -16.48
N LEU A 87 4.32 -11.30 -17.66
CA LEU A 87 4.47 -10.56 -18.92
C LEU A 87 3.64 -9.28 -18.92
N ALA A 88 2.40 -9.36 -18.45
CA ALA A 88 1.49 -8.22 -18.39
C ALA A 88 1.94 -7.18 -17.34
N LEU A 89 2.46 -7.63 -16.19
CA LEU A 89 3.09 -6.80 -15.17
C LEU A 89 4.27 -6.02 -15.75
N SER A 90 5.18 -6.68 -16.46
CA SER A 90 6.36 -6.02 -17.08
C SER A 90 6.02 -4.95 -18.12
N LYS A 91 4.80 -4.97 -18.66
CA LYS A 91 4.36 -4.02 -19.69
C LYS A 91 3.63 -2.80 -19.13
N ALA A 92 3.08 -2.92 -17.92
CA ALA A 92 2.39 -1.84 -17.24
C ALA A 92 3.36 -0.71 -16.84
N ASP A 93 2.83 0.49 -16.62
CA ASP A 93 3.65 1.62 -16.16
C ASP A 93 4.06 1.47 -14.70
N ILE A 94 3.20 0.81 -13.91
CA ILE A 94 3.45 0.45 -12.52
C ILE A 94 3.00 -0.99 -12.32
N SER A 95 3.90 -1.82 -11.85
CA SER A 95 3.65 -3.25 -11.62
C SER A 95 3.61 -3.57 -10.13
N ILE A 96 2.50 -4.17 -9.69
CA ILE A 96 2.22 -4.48 -8.28
C ILE A 96 1.94 -5.98 -8.15
N SER A 97 2.78 -6.68 -7.41
CA SER A 97 2.64 -8.11 -7.15
C SER A 97 2.08 -8.40 -5.76
N LEU A 98 1.09 -9.30 -5.71
CA LEU A 98 0.51 -9.88 -4.50
C LEU A 98 1.04 -11.31 -4.30
N SER A 99 2.35 -11.50 -4.21
CA SER A 99 2.93 -12.82 -3.94
C SER A 99 2.94 -13.12 -2.44
N SER A 100 2.59 -14.36 -2.07
CA SER A 100 2.89 -14.90 -0.75
C SER A 100 4.34 -15.38 -0.75
N LEU A 101 5.12 -15.01 0.27
CA LEU A 101 6.52 -15.41 0.43
C LEU A 101 6.65 -16.95 0.42
N THR A 102 6.91 -17.54 -0.75
CA THR A 102 7.40 -18.92 -0.84
C THR A 102 8.92 -18.83 -0.91
N THR A 103 9.58 -19.54 -0.01
CA THR A 103 11.03 -19.50 0.24
C THR A 103 11.87 -20.01 -0.94
N ASP A 104 11.24 -20.59 -1.96
CA ASP A 104 11.88 -21.28 -3.09
C ASP A 104 11.45 -20.73 -4.46
N TYR A 105 11.45 -19.41 -4.66
CA TYR A 105 11.16 -18.83 -5.98
C TYR A 105 12.36 -18.07 -6.57
N ASN A 106 12.75 -18.49 -7.77
CA ASN A 106 13.73 -17.83 -8.62
C ASN A 106 13.23 -16.41 -8.91
N MET A 107 13.93 -15.42 -8.35
CA MET A 107 13.59 -14.00 -8.40
C MET A 107 13.73 -13.44 -9.82
N ASP A 108 12.76 -13.69 -10.69
CA ASP A 108 12.56 -12.86 -11.87
C ASP A 108 11.77 -11.61 -11.44
N TYR A 109 12.55 -10.56 -11.13
CA TYR A 109 12.15 -9.21 -10.70
C TYR A 109 11.23 -8.51 -11.71
N SER A 110 9.99 -8.97 -11.85
CA SER A 110 9.04 -8.44 -12.85
C SER A 110 8.03 -7.44 -12.29
N ALA A 111 8.08 -7.12 -10.98
CA ALA A 111 7.20 -6.15 -10.34
C ALA A 111 7.96 -5.05 -9.57
N ASP A 112 7.54 -3.79 -9.73
CA ASP A 112 8.10 -2.61 -9.07
C ASP A 112 7.80 -2.61 -7.56
N ILE A 113 6.63 -3.16 -7.18
CA ILE A 113 6.14 -3.17 -5.81
C ILE A 113 5.63 -4.57 -5.47
N MET A 114 6.11 -5.14 -4.37
CA MET A 114 5.77 -6.49 -3.94
C MET A 114 5.33 -6.52 -2.46
N PHE A 115 4.17 -7.14 -2.19
CA PHE A 115 3.64 -7.25 -0.83
C PHE A 115 4.06 -8.56 -0.15
N MET A 116 4.98 -8.49 0.82
CA MET A 116 5.55 -9.67 1.50
C MET A 116 4.62 -10.38 2.48
N ASN A 117 3.76 -9.64 3.19
CA ASN A 117 2.84 -10.22 4.17
C ASN A 117 1.51 -10.64 3.52
N GLY A 118 1.62 -11.14 2.28
CA GLY A 118 0.56 -11.35 1.31
C GLY A 118 -0.71 -11.93 1.93
N ASN A 119 -1.79 -11.14 1.85
CA ASN A 119 -3.18 -11.61 1.68
C ASN A 119 -4.20 -10.47 1.70
N LEU A 120 -3.81 -9.26 2.12
CA LEU A 120 -4.70 -8.13 2.28
C LEU A 120 -4.68 -7.22 1.03
N LEU A 121 -5.79 -7.18 0.30
CA LEU A 121 -5.95 -6.23 -0.82
C LEU A 121 -6.00 -4.78 -0.31
N THR A 122 -6.31 -4.60 0.97
CA THR A 122 -6.27 -3.30 1.66
C THR A 122 -4.89 -2.65 1.71
N ASP A 123 -3.81 -3.41 1.51
CA ASP A 123 -2.44 -2.88 1.45
C ASP A 123 -2.22 -2.02 0.21
N ILE A 124 -2.88 -2.33 -0.90
CA ILE A 124 -2.84 -1.54 -2.15
C ILE A 124 -3.39 -0.14 -1.90
N ILE A 125 -4.52 -0.04 -1.19
CA ILE A 125 -5.14 1.26 -0.85
C ILE A 125 -4.19 2.08 0.02
N SER A 126 -3.55 1.42 0.98
CA SER A 126 -2.60 2.05 1.91
C SER A 126 -1.37 2.58 1.19
N LEU A 127 -0.87 1.82 0.21
CA LEU A 127 0.22 2.23 -0.68
C LEU A 127 -0.14 3.48 -1.47
N PHE A 128 -1.30 3.53 -2.14
CA PHE A 128 -1.71 4.71 -2.89
C PHE A 128 -1.91 5.94 -1.98
N ASP A 129 -2.43 5.76 -0.76
CA ASP A 129 -2.53 6.87 0.20
C ASP A 129 -1.15 7.39 0.63
N PHE A 130 -0.23 6.47 0.90
CA PHE A 130 1.15 6.79 1.25
C PHE A 130 1.83 7.56 0.11
N LEU A 131 1.75 7.05 -1.12
CA LEU A 131 2.32 7.69 -2.30
C LEU A 131 1.75 9.10 -2.49
N ARG A 132 0.44 9.29 -2.36
CA ARG A 132 -0.18 10.63 -2.46
C ARG A 132 0.39 11.61 -1.43
N LYS A 133 0.56 11.17 -0.18
CA LYS A 133 1.15 12.01 0.87
C LYS A 133 2.64 12.29 0.64
N LEU A 134 3.39 11.28 0.19
CA LEU A 134 4.80 11.42 -0.18
C LEU A 134 4.97 12.45 -1.30
N PHE A 135 4.22 12.32 -2.41
CA PHE A 135 4.30 13.24 -3.54
C PHE A 135 3.85 14.66 -3.18
N ASN A 136 2.82 14.82 -2.36
CA ASN A 136 2.42 16.13 -1.87
C ASN A 136 3.55 16.80 -1.06
N ARG A 137 4.23 16.05 -0.18
CA ARG A 137 5.40 16.57 0.55
C ARG A 137 6.56 16.91 -0.39
N MET A 138 6.86 16.06 -1.36
CA MET A 138 7.88 16.35 -2.39
C MET A 138 7.56 17.63 -3.14
N LYS A 139 6.30 17.85 -3.52
CA LYS A 139 5.84 19.08 -4.18
C LYS A 139 6.09 20.32 -3.30
N TYR A 140 5.72 20.28 -2.02
CA TYR A 140 5.98 21.41 -1.11
C TYR A 140 7.47 21.67 -0.92
N ASN A 141 8.27 20.63 -0.73
CA ASN A 141 9.72 20.75 -0.60
C ASN A 141 10.35 21.34 -1.87
N PHE A 142 9.90 20.90 -3.05
CA PHE A 142 10.37 21.41 -4.33
C PHE A 142 10.01 22.89 -4.53
N ILE A 143 8.77 23.29 -4.22
CA ILE A 143 8.34 24.69 -4.29
C ILE A 143 9.17 25.55 -3.33
N TYR A 144 9.41 25.07 -2.11
CA TYR A 144 10.21 25.78 -1.12
C TYR A 144 11.65 26.03 -1.61
N ILE A 145 12.36 24.98 -2.04
CA ILE A 145 13.72 25.11 -2.59
C ILE A 145 13.71 26.03 -3.83
N GLY A 146 12.71 25.87 -4.70
CA GLY A 146 12.53 26.69 -5.89
C GLY A 146 12.40 28.18 -5.56
N LEU A 147 11.58 28.54 -4.57
CA LEU A 147 11.41 29.93 -4.12
C LEU A 147 12.68 30.50 -3.48
N CYS A 148 13.35 29.73 -2.63
CA CYS A 148 14.62 30.14 -2.04
C CYS A 148 15.67 30.42 -3.12
N ASN A 149 15.81 29.54 -4.11
CA ASN A 149 16.76 29.72 -5.20
C ASN A 149 16.38 30.90 -6.10
N LEU A 150 15.09 31.06 -6.42
CA LEU A 150 14.58 32.17 -7.24
C LEU A 150 14.88 33.53 -6.58
N LEU A 151 14.73 33.64 -5.26
CA LEU A 151 15.03 34.86 -4.50
C LEU A 151 16.54 35.07 -4.33
N SER A 152 17.32 34.00 -4.24
CA SER A 152 18.77 34.10 -3.99
C SER A 152 19.52 34.75 -5.15
N ILE A 153 19.11 34.50 -6.40
CA ILE A 153 19.76 35.10 -7.59
C ILE A 153 19.70 36.64 -7.59
N PRO A 154 18.52 37.30 -7.50
CA PRO A 154 18.44 38.75 -7.50
C PRO A 154 19.05 39.36 -6.24
N ILE A 155 18.94 38.70 -5.09
CA ILE A 155 19.58 39.17 -3.84
C ILE A 155 21.10 39.20 -4.01
N ASN A 156 21.69 38.15 -4.57
CA ASN A 156 23.13 38.06 -4.77
C ASN A 156 23.61 39.08 -5.83
N LEU A 157 22.82 39.29 -6.89
CA LEU A 157 23.10 40.34 -7.88
C LEU A 157 23.05 41.73 -7.25
N LEU A 158 22.01 42.04 -6.46
CA LEU A 158 21.89 43.32 -5.77
C LEU A 158 23.05 43.56 -4.79
N LEU A 159 23.44 42.53 -4.06
CA LEU A 159 24.57 42.59 -3.12
C LEU A 159 25.89 42.90 -3.85
N LEU A 160 26.09 42.30 -5.04
CA LEU A 160 27.22 42.59 -5.91
C LEU A 160 27.19 44.05 -6.41
N LEU A 161 26.02 44.57 -6.78
CA LEU A 161 25.87 45.99 -7.18
C LEU A 161 26.19 46.96 -6.04
N LEU A 162 25.93 46.57 -4.78
CA LEU A 162 26.28 47.33 -3.57
C LEU A 162 27.77 47.21 -3.18
N GLY A 163 28.57 46.44 -3.94
CA GLY A 163 30.00 46.24 -3.69
C GLY A 163 30.33 45.19 -2.62
N PHE A 164 29.35 44.41 -2.18
CA PHE A 164 29.56 43.33 -1.22
C PHE A 164 29.74 42.00 -1.96
N TYR A 165 30.82 41.28 -1.64
CA TYR A 165 31.09 39.95 -2.17
C TYR A 165 30.64 38.89 -1.17
N LEU A 166 29.90 37.88 -1.64
CA LEU A 166 29.50 36.76 -0.81
C LEU A 166 30.72 35.86 -0.54
N ASN A 167 31.15 35.77 0.72
CA ASN A 167 32.22 34.84 1.11
C ASN A 167 31.77 33.38 0.85
N PRO A 168 32.61 32.51 0.27
CA PRO A 168 32.24 31.12 0.00
C PRO A 168 31.74 30.35 1.23
N ILE A 169 32.25 30.66 2.43
CA ILE A 169 31.80 30.04 3.69
C ILE A 169 30.34 30.40 3.99
N LEU A 170 29.93 31.66 3.77
CA LEU A 170 28.55 32.11 3.95
C LEU A 170 27.61 31.45 2.95
N ALA A 171 28.06 31.25 1.70
CA ALA A 171 27.28 30.53 0.70
C ALA A 171 26.99 29.09 1.14
N VAL A 172 28.00 28.40 1.66
CA VAL A 172 27.86 27.03 2.17
C VAL A 172 26.89 26.97 3.36
N ILE A 173 27.01 27.89 4.32
CA ILE A 173 26.07 27.98 5.47
C ILE A 173 24.63 28.18 4.97
N PHE A 174 24.43 29.04 3.98
CA PHE A 174 23.11 29.32 3.42
C PHE A 174 22.50 28.10 2.73
N ILE A 175 23.29 27.33 1.97
CA ILE A 175 22.85 26.06 1.36
C ILE A 175 22.38 25.08 2.44
N TYR A 176 23.13 24.94 3.54
CA TYR A 176 22.72 24.08 4.65
C TYR A 176 21.45 24.57 5.34
N LEU A 177 21.32 25.89 5.53
CA LEU A 177 20.14 26.47 6.16
C LEU A 177 18.87 26.22 5.33
N ILE A 178 18.97 26.25 3.99
CA ILE A 178 17.86 25.93 3.08
C ILE A 178 17.50 24.45 3.14
N SER A 179 18.46 23.54 3.33
CA SER A 179 18.17 22.09 3.30
C SER A 179 17.53 21.55 4.59
N LEU A 180 17.79 22.18 5.75
CA LEU A 180 17.27 21.74 7.05
C LEU A 180 15.73 21.58 7.08
N PRO A 181 14.91 22.57 6.68
CA PRO A 181 13.45 22.44 6.68
C PRO A 181 12.93 21.27 5.83
N VAL A 182 13.61 20.96 4.71
CA VAL A 182 13.26 19.85 3.83
C VAL A 182 13.51 18.52 4.52
N VAL A 183 14.63 18.40 5.24
CA VAL A 183 14.94 17.21 6.06
C VAL A 183 13.89 17.02 7.15
N PHE A 184 13.52 18.07 7.88
CA PHE A 184 12.46 18.00 8.89
C PHE A 184 11.10 17.60 8.29
N SER A 185 10.75 18.15 7.13
CA SER A 185 9.53 17.80 6.38
C SER A 185 9.49 16.32 6.01
N ASN A 186 10.63 15.74 5.62
CA ASN A 186 10.75 14.32 5.31
C ASN A 186 10.69 13.44 6.56
N LEU A 187 11.28 13.87 7.68
CA LEU A 187 11.19 13.15 8.95
C LEU A 187 9.75 13.06 9.46
N LEU A 188 8.91 14.07 9.18
CA LEU A 188 7.48 14.03 9.47
C LEU A 188 6.71 12.99 8.64
N LEU A 189 7.32 12.36 7.63
CA LEU A 189 6.71 11.22 6.96
C LEU A 189 6.80 9.95 7.82
N LYS A 190 7.75 9.87 8.76
CA LYS A 190 7.89 8.74 9.70
C LYS A 190 6.69 8.59 10.63
N SER A 191 5.94 9.67 10.87
CA SER A 191 4.71 9.64 11.66
C SER A 191 3.47 9.23 10.85
N TRP A 192 3.63 8.86 9.57
CA TRP A 192 2.53 8.32 8.79
C TRP A 192 2.09 6.97 9.37
N GLU A 193 0.82 6.88 9.72
CA GLU A 193 0.17 5.63 10.10
C GLU A 193 -0.69 5.10 8.96
N LYS A 194 -0.76 3.77 8.84
CA LYS A 194 -1.59 3.08 7.86
C LYS A 194 -3.07 3.45 8.06
N PRO A 195 -3.73 4.09 7.10
CA PRO A 195 -5.15 4.44 7.22
C PRO A 195 -6.01 3.19 7.23
N LEU A 196 -7.10 3.23 7.99
CA LEU A 196 -8.13 2.20 7.93
C LEU A 196 -9.24 2.67 6.99
N TRP A 197 -9.61 1.82 6.04
CA TRP A 197 -10.71 2.06 5.14
C TRP A 197 -11.90 1.23 5.60
N ILE A 198 -13.04 1.88 5.80
CA ILE A 198 -14.25 1.23 6.31
C ILE A 198 -15.41 1.57 5.39
N ARG A 199 -16.20 0.54 5.09
CA ARG A 199 -17.42 0.65 4.32
C ARG A 199 -18.58 0.96 5.27
N ILE A 200 -19.17 2.15 5.13
CA ILE A 200 -20.26 2.64 6.00
C ILE A 200 -21.63 2.32 5.38
N SER A 201 -21.73 2.35 4.05
CA SER A 201 -22.91 1.93 3.29
C SER A 201 -22.50 1.25 1.98
N GLU A 202 -23.48 0.76 1.20
CA GLU A 202 -23.20 0.03 -0.05
C GLU A 202 -22.37 0.83 -1.06
N ASP A 203 -22.44 2.17 -1.04
CA ASP A 203 -21.72 3.03 -1.98
C ASP A 203 -20.72 3.99 -1.31
N ASN A 204 -20.64 4.03 0.03
CA ASN A 204 -19.75 4.95 0.74
C ASN A 204 -18.67 4.21 1.54
N VAL A 205 -17.43 4.42 1.12
CA VAL A 205 -16.23 4.07 1.87
C VAL A 205 -15.59 5.33 2.42
N VAL A 206 -15.28 5.32 3.72
CA VAL A 206 -14.62 6.44 4.40
C VAL A 206 -13.24 6.02 4.86
N LYS A 207 -12.28 6.91 4.61
CA LYS A 207 -10.92 6.82 5.13
C LYS A 207 -10.91 7.32 6.58
N LEU A 208 -10.51 6.47 7.50
CA LEU A 208 -10.21 6.87 8.87
C LEU A 208 -8.76 7.34 8.96
N GLU A 209 -8.58 8.62 9.28
CA GLU A 209 -7.25 9.20 9.47
C GLU A 209 -6.60 8.81 10.80
N ASN A 210 -7.38 8.30 11.77
CA ASN A 210 -6.86 7.98 13.09
C ASN A 210 -7.47 6.67 13.63
N ARG A 211 -6.64 5.63 13.78
CA ARG A 211 -7.04 4.30 14.29
C ARG A 211 -7.69 4.38 15.69
N LYS A 212 -7.33 5.39 16.47
CA LYS A 212 -7.77 5.60 17.85
C LYS A 212 -9.23 6.05 17.99
N ASN A 213 -9.84 6.58 16.93
CA ASN A 213 -11.20 7.14 16.96
C ASN A 213 -12.29 6.15 16.53
N TYR A 214 -11.96 4.86 16.32
CA TYR A 214 -12.94 3.85 15.98
C TYR A 214 -13.52 3.20 17.25
N MET A 215 -14.72 3.62 17.65
CA MET A 215 -15.57 2.84 18.56
C MET A 215 -16.42 1.88 17.73
N PRO A 216 -16.30 0.55 17.88
CA PRO A 216 -17.20 -0.37 17.21
C PRO A 216 -18.63 -0.14 17.73
N VAL A 217 -19.58 0.05 16.80
CA VAL A 217 -21.00 0.14 17.11
C VAL A 217 -21.44 -1.19 17.74
N ASN A 218 -21.88 -1.10 19.00
CA ASN A 218 -22.34 -2.20 19.83
C ASN A 218 -23.56 -2.89 19.22
N ILE A 219 -23.43 -4.18 18.87
CA ILE A 219 -24.55 -5.12 18.87
C ILE A 219 -24.23 -6.16 19.96
N SER A 220 -24.96 -5.99 21.07
CA SER A 220 -25.13 -6.85 22.25
C SER A 220 -24.24 -8.09 22.47
N ASN A 221 -23.57 -8.10 23.62
CA ASN A 221 -23.19 -9.24 24.48
C ASN A 221 -22.31 -10.36 23.90
N SER A 222 -20.98 -10.28 24.13
CA SER A 222 -20.14 -11.47 24.32
C SER A 222 -18.73 -11.23 24.90
N ASN A 223 -18.45 -10.13 25.62
CA ASN A 223 -17.12 -9.91 26.21
C ASN A 223 -16.90 -10.66 27.54
N ARG A 224 -17.12 -11.98 27.58
CA ARG A 224 -16.68 -12.86 28.67
C ARG A 224 -15.19 -13.23 28.60
N LEU A 225 -14.61 -13.13 27.41
CA LEU A 225 -13.26 -13.66 27.12
C LEU A 225 -12.15 -12.65 27.47
N ILE A 226 -12.43 -11.35 27.32
CA ILE A 226 -11.51 -10.27 27.71
C ILE A 226 -11.44 -10.15 29.24
N ASP A 227 -12.57 -10.35 29.94
CA ASP A 227 -12.61 -10.44 31.41
C ASP A 227 -11.87 -11.69 31.94
N TRP A 228 -11.92 -12.81 31.20
CA TRP A 228 -11.11 -14.00 31.49
C TRP A 228 -9.60 -13.75 31.36
N PHE A 229 -9.16 -13.08 30.30
CA PHE A 229 -7.74 -12.76 30.12
C PHE A 229 -7.22 -11.78 31.18
N ARG A 230 -8.05 -10.82 31.62
CA ARG A 230 -7.69 -9.86 32.66
C ARG A 230 -7.49 -10.55 34.02
N ASN A 231 -8.37 -11.48 34.37
CA ASN A 231 -8.25 -12.26 35.61
C ASN A 231 -7.14 -13.34 35.55
N LYS A 232 -6.85 -13.91 34.37
CA LYS A 232 -5.73 -14.85 34.20
C LYS A 232 -4.36 -14.18 34.29
N LYS A 233 -4.24 -12.93 33.83
CA LYS A 233 -3.01 -12.14 33.95
C LYS A 233 -2.67 -11.78 35.41
N LEU A 234 -3.70 -11.53 36.24
CA LEU A 234 -3.52 -11.29 37.68
C LEU A 234 -3.00 -12.54 38.41
N LYS A 235 -3.52 -13.73 38.09
CA LYS A 235 -3.01 -15.02 38.59
C LYS A 235 -1.58 -15.34 38.12
N LEU A 236 -1.22 -14.92 36.90
CA LEU A 236 0.14 -15.08 36.35
C LEU A 236 1.17 -14.14 37.02
N MET A 237 0.74 -12.98 37.51
CA MET A 237 1.61 -12.06 38.25
C MET A 237 1.87 -12.54 39.68
N GLU A 238 0.90 -13.19 40.33
CA GLU A 238 1.10 -13.89 41.61
C GLU A 238 2.08 -15.06 41.49
N THR A 239 2.15 -15.75 40.35
CA THR A 239 3.18 -16.79 40.09
C THR A 239 4.56 -16.23 39.72
N MET A 240 4.66 -15.00 39.22
CA MET A 240 5.92 -14.43 38.69
C MET A 240 6.80 -13.77 39.76
N PHE A 241 6.28 -13.46 40.95
CA PHE A 241 7.07 -12.95 42.09
C PHE A 241 7.26 -13.95 43.23
N GLY A 242 6.98 -15.23 42.97
CA GLY A 242 7.63 -16.38 43.59
C GLY A 242 6.79 -17.20 44.59
N THR A 243 6.61 -18.48 44.27
CA THR A 243 7.01 -19.55 45.18
C THR A 243 7.97 -20.49 44.45
N CYS A 244 9.16 -20.67 45.01
CA CYS A 244 10.21 -21.63 44.60
C CYS A 244 9.67 -22.99 44.12
N ASN A 245 10.21 -23.51 43.01
CA ASN A 245 11.02 -24.75 42.97
C ASN A 245 11.25 -25.27 41.54
N ASP A 246 12.52 -25.22 41.15
CA ASP A 246 13.37 -26.28 40.58
C ASP A 246 12.86 -27.35 39.59
N SER A 247 13.74 -27.57 38.59
CA SER A 247 14.12 -28.81 37.91
C SER A 247 13.36 -29.38 36.67
N ARG A 248 14.08 -29.29 35.54
CA ARG A 248 14.45 -30.34 34.55
C ARG A 248 13.45 -30.91 33.51
N VAL A 249 14.07 -31.29 32.38
CA VAL A 249 13.69 -32.29 31.33
C VAL A 249 12.84 -31.73 30.18
N GLU A 250 13.13 -31.86 28.88
CA GLU A 250 14.27 -32.20 28.00
C GLU A 250 13.69 -32.22 26.56
N ASN A 251 14.55 -32.01 25.56
CA ASN A 251 14.51 -32.53 24.18
C ASN A 251 13.42 -31.99 23.22
N GLU A 252 13.81 -31.12 22.27
CA GLU A 252 14.33 -31.45 20.92
C GLU A 252 13.22 -31.90 19.95
N ASN A 253 12.87 -31.02 19.00
CA ASN A 253 13.19 -31.29 17.60
C ASN A 253 12.89 -30.07 16.72
N ILE A 254 13.98 -29.56 16.18
CA ILE A 254 14.10 -28.63 15.06
C ILE A 254 13.67 -29.37 13.78
N ILE A 255 13.02 -28.68 12.84
CA ILE A 255 13.44 -28.58 11.43
C ILE A 255 12.61 -27.47 10.76
N ARG A 256 13.35 -26.57 10.12
CA ARG A 256 12.89 -25.58 9.16
C ARG A 256 12.74 -26.23 7.78
N VAL A 257 11.69 -25.86 7.05
CA VAL A 257 11.78 -25.38 5.67
C VAL A 257 10.98 -24.08 5.63
#